data_AF-A0A349LK94-F1
#
_entry.id   AF-A0A349LK94-F1
#
_cell.length_a   1.000
_cell.length_b   1.000
_cell.length_c   1.000
_cell.angle_alpha   90.00
_cell.angle_beta   90.00
_cell.angle_gamma   90.00
#
_symmetry.space_group_name_H-M   'P 1'
#
loop_
_entity.id
_entity.type
_entity.pdbx_description
1 polymer ?
#
loop_
_entity_poly.entity_id
_entity_poly.type
_entity_poly.pdbx_seq_one_letter_code
_entity_poly.pdbx_strand_id
1 'polypeptide(L)' 'MPHQEIKSKPETTVFLLSDMTDVQITVSRVINPLFIKDASSIDRSLIGTMVSELATNIIKYAGRGLIRMA' A
#
# COMPACT_ATOMS: atom_id res chain seq x y z
N MET A 1 -22.09 -28.55 13.61
CA MET A 1 -21.63 -27.15 13.49
C MET A 1 -21.05 -26.98 12.09
N PRO A 2 -21.72 -26.31 11.14
CA PRO A 2 -21.12 -26.06 9.85
C PRO A 2 -20.11 -24.92 9.99
N HIS A 3 -18.84 -25.20 9.71
CA HIS A 3 -17.81 -24.18 9.57
C HIS A 3 -18.18 -23.30 8.37
N GLN A 4 -18.58 -22.05 8.63
CA GLN A 4 -18.66 -21.05 7.58
C GLN A 4 -17.24 -20.78 7.07
N GLU A 5 -16.93 -21.27 5.87
CA GLU A 5 -15.78 -20.81 5.11
C GLU A 5 -15.92 -19.29 4.90
N ILE A 6 -15.16 -18.51 5.64
CA ILE A 6 -14.98 -17.09 5.36
C ILE A 6 -14.16 -17.04 4.07
N LYS A 7 -14.83 -16.98 2.92
CA LYS A 7 -14.22 -16.56 1.65
C LYS A 7 -14.01 -15.05 1.72
N SER A 8 -13.12 -14.58 2.59
CA SER A 8 -12.66 -13.20 2.58
C SER A 8 -11.81 -13.02 1.34
N LYS A 9 -12.37 -12.36 0.31
CA LYS A 9 -11.54 -11.74 -0.73
C LYS A 9 -10.44 -10.94 -0.02
N PRO A 10 -9.17 -10.99 -0.48
CA PRO A 10 -8.16 -10.11 0.08
C PRO A 10 -8.68 -8.67 0.00
N GLU A 11 -8.67 -7.97 1.14
CA GLU A 11 -9.13 -6.58 1.21
C GLU A 11 -8.23 -5.73 0.32
N THR A 12 -8.72 -5.47 -0.89
CA THR A 12 -8.02 -4.63 -1.84
C THR A 12 -8.03 -3.20 -1.31
N THR A 13 -6.87 -2.69 -0.94
CA THR A 13 -6.74 -1.29 -0.48
C THR A 13 -6.29 -0.42 -1.64
N VAL A 14 -6.94 0.74 -1.78
CA VAL A 14 -6.64 1.71 -2.82
C VAL A 14 -6.19 3.02 -2.18
N PHE A 15 -5.07 3.55 -2.66
CA PHE A 15 -4.54 4.85 -2.26
C PHE A 15 -4.63 5.79 -3.45
N LEU A 16 -5.37 6.89 -3.31
CA LEU A 16 -5.40 7.97 -4.29
C LEU A 16 -4.20 8.89 -4.06
N LEU A 17 -3.58 9.35 -5.14
CA LEU A 17 -2.39 10.19 -5.10
C LEU A 17 -2.64 11.46 -5.91
N SER A 18 -2.60 12.61 -5.25
CA SER A 18 -2.74 13.93 -5.87
C SER A 18 -1.60 14.88 -5.51
N ASP A 19 -0.90 14.62 -4.40
CA ASP A 19 0.26 15.39 -3.97
C ASP A 19 1.26 14.57 -3.14
N MET A 20 2.32 15.22 -2.66
CA MET A 20 3.34 14.57 -1.82
C MET A 20 2.85 14.18 -0.42
N THR A 21 1.79 14.79 0.09
CA THR A 21 1.16 14.40 1.35
C THR A 21 0.54 13.02 1.20
N ASP A 22 -0.18 12.78 0.10
CA ASP A 22 -0.75 11.47 -0.22
C ASP A 22 0.33 10.40 -0.35
N VAL A 23 1.49 10.73 -0.92
CA VAL A 23 2.64 9.83 -1.01
C VAL A 23 3.11 9.40 0.38
N GLN A 24 3.30 10.35 1.30
CA GLN A 24 3.76 10.07 2.67
C GLN A 24 2.74 9.21 3.44
N ILE A 25 1.46 9.53 3.31
CA ILE A 25 0.38 8.75 3.93
C ILE A 25 0.36 7.32 3.38
N THR A 26 0.50 7.16 2.07
CA THR A 26 0.50 5.86 1.40
C THR A 26 1.67 5.00 1.87
N VAL A 27 2.89 5.55 1.87
CA VAL A 27 4.09 4.82 2.33
C VAL A 27 3.92 4.41 3.80
N SER A 28 3.52 5.34 4.67
CA SER A 28 3.32 5.07 6.11
C SER A 28 2.29 3.97 6.37
N ARG A 29 1.18 3.97 5.61
CA ARG A 29 0.16 2.91 5.72
C ARG A 29 0.64 1.57 5.20
N VAL A 30 1.35 1.55 4.08
CA VAL A 30 1.85 0.29 3.50
C VAL A 30 2.88 -0.36 4.42
N ILE A 31 3.85 0.39 4.96
CA ILE A 31 4.86 -0.20 5.85
C ILE A 31 4.33 -0.58 7.25
N ASN A 32 3.07 -0.24 7.55
CA ASN A 32 2.47 -0.54 8.83
C ASN A 32 2.38 -2.07 9.01
N PRO A 33 2.81 -2.62 10.17
CA PRO A 33 2.69 -4.04 10.47
C PRO A 33 1.26 -4.58 10.42
N LEU A 34 0.23 -3.74 10.56
CA LEU A 34 -1.16 -4.15 10.35
C LEU A 34 -1.47 -4.47 8.88
N PHE A 35 -0.70 -3.90 7.96
CA PHE A 35 -0.86 -4.01 6.51
C PHE A 35 0.03 -5.11 5.91
N ILE A 36 1.24 -5.30 6.46
CA ILE A 36 2.17 -6.38 6.09
C ILE A 36 2.67 -7.07 7.38
N LYS A 37 1.82 -7.91 7.95
CA LYS A 37 2.00 -8.47 9.30
C LYS A 37 3.19 -9.40 9.43
N ASP A 38 3.42 -10.22 8.43
CA ASP A 38 4.45 -11.27 8.47
C ASP A 38 5.75 -10.86 7.75
N ALA A 39 5.81 -9.63 7.23
CA ALA A 39 7.01 -9.11 6.56
C ALA A 39 8.08 -8.72 7.59
N SER A 40 9.34 -9.06 7.29
CA SER A 40 10.48 -8.64 8.09
C SER A 40 10.65 -7.11 8.07
N SER A 41 11.45 -6.55 8.97
CA SER A 41 11.79 -5.12 8.92
C SER A 41 12.45 -4.71 7.61
N ILE A 42 13.28 -5.59 7.03
CA ILE A 42 13.96 -5.38 5.75
C ILE A 42 12.93 -5.35 4.62
N ASP A 43 12.02 -6.32 4.57
CA ASP A 43 11.00 -6.40 3.53
C ASP A 43 10.06 -5.20 3.59
N ARG A 44 9.65 -4.77 4.80
CA ARG A 44 8.82 -3.57 4.97
C ARG A 44 9.54 -2.32 4.48
N SER A 45 10.83 -2.17 4.77
CA SER A 45 11.62 -1.06 4.28
C SER A 45 11.72 -1.07 2.75
N LEU A 46 11.95 -2.24 2.15
CA LEU A 46 12.03 -2.40 0.70
C LEU A 46 10.70 -2.05 0.02
N ILE A 47 9.58 -2.54 0.55
CA ILE A 47 8.24 -2.22 0.05
C ILE A 47 7.95 -0.72 0.19
N GLY A 48 8.32 -0.12 1.32
CA GLY A 48 8.19 1.33 1.52
C GLY A 48 8.94 2.14 0.46
N THR A 49 10.17 1.75 0.13
CA THR A 49 10.96 2.37 -0.94
C THR A 49 10.28 2.21 -2.30
N MET A 50 9.87 0.99 -2.66
CA MET A 50 9.19 0.73 -3.94
C MET A 50 7.92 1.56 -4.10
N VAL A 51 7.09 1.63 -3.05
CA VAL A 51 5.86 2.43 -3.05
C VAL A 51 6.18 3.92 -3.14
N SER A 52 7.19 4.41 -2.42
CA SER A 52 7.62 5.82 -2.47
C SER A 52 8.06 6.24 -3.86
N GLU A 53 8.89 5.42 -4.52
CA GLU A 53 9.37 5.71 -5.89
C GLU A 53 8.21 5.70 -6.89
N LEU A 54 7.35 4.68 -6.85
CA LEU A 54 6.18 4.59 -7.72
C LEU A 54 5.22 5.77 -7.52
N ALA A 55 4.88 6.09 -6.27
CA ALA A 55 3.97 7.17 -5.94
C ALA A 55 4.54 8.53 -6.34
N THR A 56 5.82 8.76 -6.10
CA THR A 56 6.51 9.97 -6.54
C THR A 56 6.52 10.10 -8.07
N ASN A 57 6.73 9.01 -8.80
CA ASN A 57 6.68 9.01 -10.27
C ASN A 57 5.27 9.30 -10.79
N ILE A 58 4.23 8.78 -10.15
CA ILE A 58 2.83 9.12 -10.47
C ILE A 58 2.63 10.64 -10.36
N ILE A 59 3.05 11.25 -9.26
CA ILE A 59 2.91 12.71 -9.07
C ILE A 59 3.72 13.48 -10.11
N LYS A 60 4.98 13.11 -10.33
CA LYS A 60 5.88 13.82 -11.26
C LYS A 60 5.41 13.77 -12.72
N TYR A 61 4.90 12.64 -13.17
CA TYR A 61 4.67 12.40 -14.61
C TYR A 61 3.19 12.36 -14.99
N ALA A 62 2.30 11.93 -14.11
CA ALA A 62 0.86 11.87 -14.36
C ALA A 62 0.07 12.96 -13.62
N GLY A 63 0.68 13.64 -12.65
CA GLY A 63 0.04 14.63 -11.77
C GLY A 63 -0.87 14.01 -10.71
N ARG A 64 -1.60 12.94 -11.05
CA ARG A 64 -2.47 12.18 -10.14
C ARG A 64 -2.57 10.72 -10.54
N GLY A 65 -2.93 9.85 -9.60
CA GLY A 65 -3.15 8.43 -9.87
C GLY A 65 -3.61 7.65 -8.65
N LEU A 66 -3.44 6.33 -8.71
CA LEU A 66 -3.75 5.46 -7.58
C LEU A 66 -2.78 4.28 -7.49
N ILE A 67 -2.54 3.80 -6.28
CA ILE A 67 -1.87 2.53 -5.98
C ILE A 67 -2.93 1.57 -5.42
N ARG A 68 -2.94 0.34 -5.92
CA ARG A 68 -3.82 -0.73 -5.46
C ARG A 68 -2.98 -1.88 -4.91
N MET A 69 -3.22 -2.24 -3.66
CA MET A 69 -2.61 -3.38 -2.98
C MET A 69 -3.66 -4.48 -2.81
N ALA A 70 -3.31 -5.72 -3.12
CA ALA A 70 -4.17 -6.90 -3.03
C ALA A 70 -3.44 -8.04 -2.31
#